data_AF-A0A1W1DSS4-F1
#
_entry.id   AF-A0A1W1DSS4-F1
#
_cell.length_a   1.000
_cell.length_b   1.000
_cell.length_c   1.000
_cell.angle_alpha   90.00
_cell.angle_beta   90.00
_cell.angle_gamma   90.00
#
_symmetry.space_group_name_H-M   'P 1'
#
loop_
_entity.id
_entity.type
_entity.pdbx_description
1 polymer ?
#
loop_
_entity_poly.entity_id
_entity_poly.type
_entity_poly.pdbx_seq_one_letter_code
_entity_poly.pdbx_strand_id
1 'polypeptide(L)'
;MWGGVTTPLELRTIADVVDKFNIPTMKVTGGQRIDLFGITKEDLPKVWKDLGAGGLVSGHAYGKSLRTVKTCAGSDWCRFGTKDSMGMGVTLEKMTWGSWMPHKFKLAVSGCPRNCAEATIKDFGLVAVQSGWELHVGGNGGIKVRVTDLLTVVESDEEAIEYVGAYCQLYREDALYLERTAPWIDRVGLSFVTEQLVDDEENRKALHARFLVSQLKTQNDPWKERAEGAQSHQFEVITQ
;
A
#
# COMPACT_ATOMS: atom_id res chain seq x y z
N MET A 1 10.75 -0.49 -4.88
CA MET A 1 10.60 0.62 -3.90
C MET A 1 9.51 0.36 -2.85
N TRP A 2 9.81 -0.51 -1.88
CA TRP A 2 8.94 -0.78 -0.73
C TRP A 2 9.08 0.33 0.31
N GLY A 3 7.97 0.77 0.92
CA GLY A 3 7.95 1.84 1.92
C GLY A 3 8.49 3.19 1.43
N GLY A 4 8.67 3.37 0.11
CA GLY A 4 9.34 4.55 -0.45
C GLY A 4 10.87 4.50 -0.42
N VAL A 5 11.46 3.39 -0.01
CA VAL A 5 12.92 3.16 0.02
C VAL A 5 13.38 2.57 -1.31
N THR A 6 14.56 2.98 -1.78
CA THR A 6 15.14 2.54 -3.05
C THR A 6 16.66 2.37 -2.92
N THR A 7 17.24 1.61 -3.84
CA THR A 7 18.68 1.45 -3.99
C THR A 7 19.21 2.19 -5.22
N PRO A 8 20.54 2.47 -5.29
CA PRO A 8 21.15 3.01 -6.51
C PRO A 8 20.96 2.11 -7.74
N LEU A 9 20.89 0.79 -7.56
CA LEU A 9 20.66 -0.17 -8.64
C LEU A 9 19.24 -0.03 -9.20
N GLU A 10 18.22 0.02 -8.34
CA GLU A 10 16.83 0.25 -8.77
C GLU A 10 16.70 1.58 -9.53
N LEU A 11 17.33 2.65 -9.03
CA LEU A 11 17.28 3.96 -9.70
C LEU A 11 17.98 3.97 -11.05
N ARG A 12 19.15 3.32 -11.17
CA ARG A 12 19.83 3.15 -12.47
C ARG A 12 18.99 2.32 -13.43
N THR A 13 18.39 1.22 -12.95
CA THR A 13 17.49 0.40 -13.77
C THR A 13 16.33 1.23 -14.33
N ILE A 14 15.70 2.07 -13.50
CA ILE A 14 14.62 2.95 -13.96
C ILE A 14 15.13 3.92 -15.03
N ALA A 15 16.29 4.55 -14.80
CA ALA A 15 16.88 5.47 -15.77
C ALA A 15 17.21 4.77 -17.10
N ASP A 16 17.87 3.62 -17.05
CA ASP A 16 18.26 2.83 -18.22
C ASP A 16 17.02 2.40 -19.04
N VAL A 17 15.93 2.01 -18.37
CA VAL A 17 14.65 1.68 -19.02
C VAL A 17 14.02 2.90 -19.66
N VAL A 18 14.02 4.05 -18.97
CA VAL A 18 13.48 5.31 -19.50
C VAL A 18 14.21 5.70 -20.78
N ASP A 19 15.55 5.65 -20.78
CA ASP A 19 16.36 5.96 -21.96
C ASP A 19 16.14 4.95 -23.09
N LYS A 20 16.16 3.64 -22.78
CA LYS A 20 16.01 2.56 -23.77
C LYS A 20 14.71 2.63 -24.56
N PHE A 21 13.60 2.94 -23.88
CA PHE A 21 12.27 3.01 -24.50
C PHE A 21 11.84 4.43 -24.83
N ASN A 22 12.74 5.42 -24.70
CA ASN A 22 12.46 6.84 -24.91
C ASN A 22 11.18 7.29 -24.17
N ILE A 23 11.03 6.88 -22.91
CA ILE A 23 9.82 7.13 -22.12
C ILE A 23 9.71 8.65 -21.88
N PRO A 24 8.65 9.33 -22.38
CA PRO A 24 8.64 10.80 -22.42
C PRO A 24 8.62 11.50 -21.06
N THR A 25 8.13 10.84 -20.01
CA THR A 25 7.91 11.52 -18.72
C THR A 25 8.11 10.58 -17.55
N MET A 26 8.96 11.01 -16.61
CA MET A 26 9.16 10.38 -15.32
C MET A 26 8.75 11.36 -14.21
N LYS A 27 7.97 10.89 -13.23
CA LYS A 27 7.41 11.76 -12.18
C LYS A 27 7.45 11.14 -10.79
N VAL A 28 8.02 11.85 -9.82
CA VAL A 28 7.91 11.48 -8.41
C VAL A 28 6.49 11.74 -7.88
N THR A 29 5.94 10.81 -7.12
CA THR A 29 4.57 10.85 -6.60
C THR A 29 4.52 11.15 -5.12
N GLY A 30 3.38 11.65 -4.65
CA GLY A 30 3.13 11.88 -3.22
C GLY A 30 3.08 10.61 -2.37
N GLY A 31 3.03 9.43 -3.00
CA GLY A 31 3.10 8.12 -2.34
C GLY A 31 4.51 7.52 -2.35
N GLN A 32 5.55 8.34 -2.59
CA GLN A 32 6.96 7.91 -2.64
C GLN A 32 7.20 6.82 -3.70
N ARG A 33 6.66 7.06 -4.90
CA ARG A 33 6.90 6.22 -6.09
C ARG A 33 7.37 7.08 -7.25
N ILE A 34 7.77 6.42 -8.34
CA ILE A 34 8.16 7.05 -9.60
C ILE A 34 7.21 6.49 -10.67
N ASP A 35 6.45 7.38 -11.29
CA ASP A 35 5.58 7.05 -12.42
C ASP A 35 6.35 7.23 -13.73
N LEU A 36 6.13 6.30 -14.67
CA LEU A 36 6.64 6.34 -16.04
C LEU A 36 5.44 6.49 -16.99
N PHE A 37 5.35 7.62 -17.70
CA PHE A 37 4.21 7.96 -18.57
C PHE A 37 4.62 8.05 -20.04
N GLY A 38 3.69 7.66 -20.91
CA GLY A 38 3.86 7.73 -22.37
C GLY A 38 4.46 6.46 -22.99
N ILE A 39 4.54 5.36 -22.23
CA ILE A 39 4.93 4.05 -22.77
C ILE A 39 3.85 3.55 -23.72
N THR A 40 4.24 3.13 -24.92
CA THR A 40 3.32 2.54 -25.89
C THR A 40 2.87 1.15 -25.44
N LYS A 41 1.70 0.70 -25.92
CA LYS A 41 1.08 -0.53 -25.43
C LYS A 41 1.97 -1.74 -25.73
N GLU A 42 2.60 -1.78 -26.90
CA GLU A 42 3.43 -2.91 -27.33
C GLU A 42 4.73 -3.05 -26.54
N ASP A 43 5.25 -1.95 -25.99
CA ASP A 43 6.50 -1.94 -25.25
C ASP A 43 6.33 -2.26 -23.76
N LEU A 44 5.09 -2.22 -23.23
CA LEU A 44 4.82 -2.53 -21.83
C LEU A 44 5.44 -3.85 -21.35
N PRO A 45 5.28 -5.01 -22.03
CA PRO A 45 5.90 -6.25 -21.59
C PRO A 45 7.43 -6.20 -21.53
N LYS A 46 8.07 -5.47 -22.46
CA LYS A 46 9.53 -5.32 -22.50
C LYS A 46 10.02 -4.40 -21.38
N VAL A 47 9.30 -3.29 -21.14
CA VAL A 47 9.57 -2.37 -20.02
C VAL A 47 9.47 -3.11 -18.69
N TRP A 48 8.40 -3.88 -18.48
CA TRP A 48 8.21 -4.67 -17.27
C TRP A 48 9.29 -5.72 -17.07
N LYS A 49 9.71 -6.39 -18.14
CA LYS A 49 10.82 -7.35 -18.11
C LYS A 49 12.11 -6.71 -17.60
N ASP A 50 12.47 -5.55 -18.15
CA ASP A 50 13.73 -4.87 -17.82
C ASP A 50 13.69 -4.28 -16.41
N LEU A 51 12.56 -3.70 -15.99
CA LEU A 51 12.36 -3.24 -14.60
C LEU A 51 12.45 -4.43 -13.61
N GLY A 52 11.84 -5.56 -13.96
CA GLY A 52 11.89 -6.80 -13.18
C GLY A 52 13.31 -7.35 -13.03
N ALA A 53 14.13 -7.27 -14.08
CA ALA A 53 15.53 -7.70 -14.04
C ALA A 53 16.38 -6.87 -13.04
N GLY A 54 16.01 -5.61 -12.79
CA GLY A 54 16.62 -4.76 -11.76
C GLY A 54 16.00 -4.90 -10.37
N GLY A 55 15.10 -5.86 -10.16
CA GLY A 55 14.49 -6.16 -8.86
C GLY A 55 13.24 -5.35 -8.52
N LEU A 56 12.66 -4.62 -9.48
CA LEU A 56 11.41 -3.88 -9.28
C LEU A 56 10.21 -4.79 -9.56
N VAL A 57 9.18 -4.65 -8.73
CA VAL A 57 7.92 -5.40 -8.87
C VAL A 57 6.76 -4.48 -9.21
N SER A 58 5.67 -5.05 -9.73
CA SER A 58 4.47 -4.29 -10.08
C SER A 58 3.84 -3.55 -8.90
N GLY A 59 3.80 -2.22 -9.01
CA GLY A 59 2.90 -1.39 -8.23
C GLY A 59 1.50 -1.42 -8.84
N HIS A 60 0.50 -1.89 -8.10
CA HIS A 60 -0.90 -1.98 -8.55
C HIS A 60 -1.58 -0.60 -8.62
N ALA A 61 -0.97 0.31 -9.38
CA ALA A 61 -1.22 1.76 -9.35
C ALA A 61 -2.66 2.15 -9.69
N TYR A 62 -3.37 1.35 -10.49
CA TYR A 62 -4.78 1.55 -10.85
C TYR A 62 -5.73 0.50 -10.26
N GLY A 63 -5.19 -0.55 -9.63
CA GLY A 63 -5.97 -1.63 -9.04
C GLY A 63 -6.91 -1.16 -7.93
N LYS A 64 -7.98 -1.92 -7.69
CA LYS A 64 -8.74 -1.86 -6.44
C LYS A 64 -7.98 -2.71 -5.43
N SER A 65 -6.88 -2.14 -4.94
CA SER A 65 -5.84 -2.82 -4.18
C SER A 65 -5.08 -1.80 -3.33
N LEU A 66 -4.12 -2.28 -2.56
CA LEU A 66 -3.08 -1.42 -1.99
C LEU A 66 -2.42 -0.61 -3.12
N ARG A 67 -2.30 0.70 -2.91
CA ARG A 67 -1.60 1.61 -3.81
C ARG A 67 -0.17 1.87 -3.34
N THR A 68 -0.03 2.29 -2.09
CA THR A 68 1.26 2.68 -1.49
C THR A 68 1.18 2.56 0.02
N VAL A 69 2.32 2.26 0.64
CA VAL A 69 2.58 2.57 2.04
C VAL A 69 3.54 3.75 2.09
N LYS A 70 3.05 4.91 2.56
CA LYS A 70 3.88 6.12 2.70
C LYS A 70 4.55 6.11 4.06
N THR A 71 5.84 6.37 4.12
CA THR A 71 6.61 6.41 5.37
C THR A 71 7.27 7.76 5.56
N CYS A 72 7.71 8.06 6.78
CA CYS A 72 8.68 9.13 7.01
C CYS A 72 10.06 8.53 7.30
N ALA A 73 11.05 9.40 7.48
CA ALA A 73 12.41 9.00 7.80
C ALA A 73 12.57 8.19 9.11
N GLY A 74 11.57 8.22 10.01
CA GLY A 74 11.56 7.39 11.23
C GLY A 74 12.70 7.70 12.20
N SER A 75 12.87 6.84 13.20
CA SER A 75 14.00 6.91 14.17
C SER A 75 15.37 6.74 13.51
N ASP A 76 15.44 6.16 12.32
CA ASP A 76 16.71 5.91 11.63
C ASP A 76 17.42 7.21 11.24
N TRP A 77 16.67 8.22 10.78
CA TRP A 77 17.24 9.45 10.22
C TRP A 77 16.61 10.75 10.70
N CYS A 78 15.50 10.68 11.45
CA CYS A 78 14.86 11.87 12.02
C CYS A 78 15.16 11.96 13.52
N ARG A 79 15.71 13.08 13.97
CA ARG A 79 15.92 13.38 15.40
C ARG A 79 14.65 13.35 16.26
N PHE A 80 13.47 13.40 15.63
CA PHE A 80 12.18 13.34 16.30
C PHE A 80 11.51 11.97 16.17
N GLY A 81 12.08 11.06 15.38
CA GLY A 81 11.53 9.73 15.19
C GLY A 81 11.59 8.93 16.48
N THR A 82 10.43 8.44 16.91
CA THR A 82 10.26 7.61 18.11
C THR A 82 10.34 6.12 17.78
N LYS A 83 9.89 5.72 16.58
CA LYS A 83 9.97 4.35 16.08
C LYS A 83 10.43 4.31 14.62
N ASP A 84 10.87 3.13 14.18
CA ASP A 84 11.22 2.85 12.79
C ASP A 84 9.95 2.77 11.93
N SER A 85 9.63 3.87 11.25
CA SER A 85 8.51 3.90 10.31
C SER A 85 8.83 3.30 8.95
N MET A 86 10.10 3.27 8.54
CA MET A 86 10.47 2.77 7.21
C MET A 86 10.41 1.24 7.19
N GLY A 87 11.03 0.58 8.17
CA GLY A 87 10.96 -0.88 8.33
C GLY A 87 9.53 -1.36 8.52
N MET A 88 8.77 -0.74 9.42
CA MET A 88 7.35 -1.03 9.61
C MET A 88 6.56 -0.84 8.30
N GLY A 89 6.78 0.26 7.57
CA GLY A 89 6.11 0.49 6.29
C GLY A 89 6.45 -0.55 5.22
N VAL A 90 7.72 -1.00 5.14
CA VAL A 90 8.13 -2.09 4.24
C VAL A 90 7.46 -3.40 4.62
N THR A 91 7.39 -3.73 5.91
CA THR A 91 6.71 -4.94 6.41
C THR A 91 5.24 -4.93 6.04
N LEU A 92 4.53 -3.84 6.32
CA LEU A 92 3.12 -3.71 5.98
C LEU A 92 2.88 -3.75 4.47
N GLU A 93 3.74 -3.12 3.68
CA GLU A 93 3.60 -3.16 2.23
C GLU A 93 3.79 -4.57 1.68
N LYS A 94 4.81 -5.31 2.12
CA LYS A 94 5.01 -6.71 1.71
C LYS A 94 3.87 -7.62 2.19
N MET A 95 3.28 -7.35 3.35
CA MET A 95 2.12 -8.11 3.83
C MET A 95 0.86 -7.86 2.97
N THR A 96 0.70 -6.65 2.43
CA THR A 96 -0.57 -6.20 1.82
C THR A 96 -0.49 -5.94 0.31
N TRP A 97 0.69 -6.04 -0.31
CA TRP A 97 0.83 -5.89 -1.76
C TRP A 97 0.06 -7.01 -2.46
N GLY A 98 -0.45 -6.76 -3.67
CA GLY A 98 -1.26 -7.74 -4.40
C GLY A 98 -2.63 -8.06 -3.77
N SER A 99 -2.97 -7.51 -2.60
CA SER A 99 -4.30 -7.68 -2.01
C SER A 99 -5.35 -6.92 -2.82
N TRP A 100 -6.35 -7.64 -3.32
CA TRP A 100 -7.57 -7.03 -3.86
C TRP A 100 -8.46 -6.52 -2.72
N MET A 101 -8.97 -5.31 -2.91
CA MET A 101 -9.75 -4.57 -1.94
C MET A 101 -11.03 -4.04 -2.62
N PRO A 102 -12.12 -3.78 -1.87
CA PRO A 102 -13.35 -3.19 -2.43
C PRO A 102 -13.08 -1.92 -3.25
N HIS A 103 -12.11 -1.10 -2.82
CA HIS A 103 -11.60 0.03 -3.59
C HIS A 103 -10.09 0.25 -3.36
N LYS A 104 -9.47 1.22 -4.06
CA LYS A 104 -8.10 1.71 -3.79
C LYS A 104 -7.87 1.94 -2.29
N PHE A 105 -6.76 1.42 -1.79
CA PHE A 105 -6.41 1.43 -0.37
C PHE A 105 -4.99 1.99 -0.18
N LYS A 106 -4.78 2.82 0.84
CA LYS A 106 -3.50 3.45 1.16
C LYS A 106 -3.19 3.25 2.63
N LEU A 107 -1.95 2.92 2.90
CA LEU A 107 -1.40 2.91 4.24
C LEU A 107 -0.39 4.04 4.40
N ALA A 108 -0.17 4.44 5.65
CA ALA A 108 1.00 5.23 5.99
C ALA A 108 1.48 4.96 7.40
N VAL A 109 2.79 5.13 7.60
CA VAL A 109 3.47 4.94 8.88
C VAL A 109 4.29 6.18 9.17
N SER A 110 3.92 6.88 10.25
CA SER A 110 4.60 8.06 10.75
C SER A 110 5.35 7.68 12.02
N GLY A 111 6.67 7.84 12.04
CA GLY A 111 7.53 7.47 13.17
C GLY A 111 7.45 8.43 14.37
N CYS A 112 6.57 9.44 14.34
CA CYS A 112 6.28 10.35 15.48
C CYS A 112 4.98 11.15 15.23
N PRO A 113 4.45 11.87 16.23
CA PRO A 113 3.20 12.64 16.11
C PRO A 113 3.24 13.81 15.12
N ARG A 114 4.42 14.20 14.61
CA ARG A 114 4.52 15.22 13.54
C ARG A 114 3.89 14.75 12.23
N ASN A 115 3.67 13.44 12.09
CA ASN A 115 2.84 12.85 11.05
C ASN A 115 3.26 13.20 9.61
N CYS A 116 4.57 13.23 9.32
CA CYS A 116 5.10 13.58 8.00
C CYS A 116 4.65 12.62 6.88
N ALA A 117 4.22 11.39 7.22
CA ALA A 117 3.65 10.46 6.25
C ALA A 117 2.15 10.70 5.97
N GLU A 118 1.53 11.67 6.66
CA GLU A 118 0.11 12.01 6.56
C GLU A 118 -0.79 10.80 6.85
N ALA A 119 -0.47 10.04 7.90
CA ALA A 119 -1.16 8.81 8.27
C ALA A 119 -2.64 9.03 8.59
N THR A 120 -2.97 10.18 9.19
CA THR A 120 -4.33 10.56 9.59
C THR A 120 -5.28 10.96 8.45
N ILE A 121 -4.88 10.75 7.19
CA ILE A 121 -5.75 10.91 6.01
C ILE A 121 -5.65 9.72 5.04
N LYS A 122 -5.04 8.61 5.47
CA LYS A 122 -4.98 7.36 4.70
C LYS A 122 -6.09 6.41 5.16
N ASP A 123 -6.34 5.38 4.34
CA ASP A 123 -7.42 4.43 4.63
C ASP A 123 -7.14 3.69 5.96
N PHE A 124 -5.86 3.43 6.28
CA PHE A 124 -5.37 3.05 7.61
C PHE A 124 -3.97 3.69 7.86
N GLY A 125 -3.73 4.19 9.06
CA GLY A 125 -2.51 4.92 9.42
C GLY A 125 -1.93 4.49 10.77
N LEU A 126 -0.60 4.43 10.85
CA LEU A 126 0.14 4.21 12.09
C LEU A 126 0.88 5.49 12.45
N VAL A 127 0.73 5.96 13.69
CA VAL A 127 1.48 7.12 14.22
C VAL A 127 2.19 6.69 15.49
N ALA A 128 3.52 6.73 15.50
CA ALA A 128 4.29 6.38 16.68
C ALA A 128 4.09 7.43 17.78
N VAL A 129 3.86 6.95 18.99
CA VAL A 129 3.77 7.70 20.23
C VAL A 129 4.66 7.06 21.28
N GLN A 130 4.79 7.67 22.46
CA GLN A 130 5.62 7.11 23.54
C GLN A 130 5.17 5.72 23.98
N SER A 131 3.86 5.45 23.94
CA SER A 131 3.25 4.17 24.33
C SER A 131 3.16 3.14 23.20
N GLY A 132 3.74 3.40 22.03
CA GLY A 132 3.69 2.48 20.88
C GLY A 132 3.16 3.12 19.61
N TRP A 133 2.08 2.57 19.04
CA TRP A 133 1.43 3.01 17.81
C TRP A 133 -0.02 3.41 18.05
N GLU A 134 -0.37 4.65 17.73
CA GLU A 134 -1.77 4.99 17.48
C GLU A 134 -2.20 4.44 16.12
N LEU A 135 -3.29 3.70 16.12
CA LEU A 135 -3.90 3.13 14.93
C LEU A 135 -5.09 3.99 14.49
N HIS A 136 -5.05 4.47 13.26
CA HIS A 136 -5.98 5.45 12.71
C HIS A 136 -6.69 4.86 11.48
N VAL A 137 -8.01 5.02 11.35
CA VAL A 137 -8.81 4.37 10.30
C VAL A 137 -9.77 5.31 9.56
N GLY A 138 -10.12 4.97 8.33
CA GLY A 138 -11.16 5.67 7.56
C GLY A 138 -10.77 7.03 7.00
N GLY A 139 -9.48 7.34 6.86
CA GLY A 139 -9.05 8.61 6.29
C GLY A 139 -9.24 8.69 4.77
N ASN A 140 -9.42 9.90 4.25
CA ASN A 140 -9.48 10.15 2.81
C ASN A 140 -8.95 11.54 2.43
N GLY A 141 -7.74 11.61 1.87
CA GLY A 141 -7.21 12.82 1.22
C GLY A 141 -7.70 13.03 -0.22
N GLY A 142 -9.00 12.86 -0.49
CA GLY A 142 -9.61 12.97 -1.82
C GLY A 142 -10.55 14.18 -1.96
N ILE A 143 -11.55 14.07 -2.86
CA ILE A 143 -12.55 15.12 -3.15
C ILE A 143 -13.19 15.67 -1.86
N LYS A 144 -13.72 14.76 -1.03
CA LYS A 144 -14.14 15.08 0.34
C LYS A 144 -13.02 14.66 1.28
N VAL A 145 -12.36 15.62 1.90
CA VAL A 145 -11.36 15.34 2.92
C VAL A 145 -12.06 14.74 4.13
N ARG A 146 -11.57 13.59 4.60
CA ARG A 146 -11.99 12.95 5.85
C ARG A 146 -10.73 12.65 6.65
N VAL A 147 -10.65 13.17 7.87
CA VAL A 147 -9.62 12.77 8.83
C VAL A 147 -9.93 11.36 9.33
N THR A 148 -8.91 10.65 9.78
CA THR A 148 -9.10 9.34 10.41
C THR A 148 -9.78 9.46 11.77
N ASP A 149 -10.37 8.35 12.18
CA ASP A 149 -10.75 8.12 13.58
C ASP A 149 -9.64 7.32 14.27
N LEU A 150 -9.39 7.60 15.54
CA LEU A 150 -8.49 6.78 16.36
C LEU A 150 -9.21 5.46 16.69
N LEU A 151 -8.63 4.34 16.27
CA LEU A 151 -9.14 3.00 16.57
C LEU A 151 -8.70 2.54 17.96
N THR A 152 -7.39 2.51 18.19
CA THR A 152 -6.78 2.09 19.47
C THR A 152 -5.29 2.46 19.49
N VAL A 153 -4.62 2.20 20.62
CA VAL A 153 -3.17 2.33 20.80
C VAL A 153 -2.60 0.98 21.18
N VAL A 154 -1.55 0.54 20.48
CA VAL A 154 -0.89 -0.75 20.69
C VAL A 154 0.59 -0.56 20.99
N GLU A 155 1.16 -1.39 21.86
CA GLU A 155 2.56 -1.21 22.28
C GLU A 155 3.56 -1.75 21.25
N SER A 156 3.24 -2.93 20.70
CA SER A 156 4.15 -3.71 19.87
C SER A 156 3.91 -3.54 18.38
N ASP A 157 4.94 -3.90 17.61
CA ASP A 157 4.90 -3.85 16.15
C ASP A 157 4.06 -5.02 15.61
N GLU A 158 4.13 -6.17 16.27
CA GLU A 158 3.37 -7.38 15.95
C GLU A 158 1.87 -7.15 16.08
N GLU A 159 1.44 -6.50 17.17
CA GLU A 159 0.03 -6.17 17.38
C GLU A 159 -0.47 -5.18 16.32
N ALA A 160 0.32 -4.15 16.00
CA ALA A 160 -0.03 -3.20 14.93
C ALA A 160 -0.21 -3.91 13.57
N ILE A 161 0.67 -4.86 13.24
CA ILE A 161 0.58 -5.68 12.02
C ILE A 161 -0.69 -6.55 12.04
N GLU A 162 -1.01 -7.16 13.18
CA GLU A 162 -2.23 -7.95 13.38
C GLU A 162 -3.48 -7.11 13.07
N TYR A 163 -3.60 -5.92 13.67
CA TYR A 163 -4.70 -4.99 13.43
C TYR A 163 -4.82 -4.56 11.97
N VAL A 164 -3.70 -4.28 11.28
CA VAL A 164 -3.73 -3.91 9.86
C VAL A 164 -4.32 -5.04 9.02
N GLY A 165 -3.87 -6.28 9.24
CA GLY A 165 -4.40 -7.43 8.50
C GLY A 165 -5.88 -7.70 8.83
N ALA A 166 -6.25 -7.61 10.11
CA ALA A 166 -7.63 -7.81 10.55
C ALA A 166 -8.58 -6.76 9.97
N TYR A 167 -8.20 -5.48 10.01
CA TYR A 167 -8.97 -4.39 9.41
C TYR A 167 -9.11 -4.55 7.90
N CYS A 168 -8.03 -4.92 7.21
CA CYS A 168 -8.07 -5.19 5.77
C CYS A 168 -9.07 -6.30 5.44
N GLN A 169 -9.09 -7.38 6.23
CA GLN A 169 -10.01 -8.48 6.00
C GLN A 169 -11.46 -8.10 6.32
N LEU A 170 -11.71 -7.42 7.45
CA LEU A 170 -13.04 -6.95 7.81
C LEU A 170 -13.62 -6.04 6.74
N TYR A 171 -12.82 -5.07 6.27
CA TYR A 171 -13.20 -4.19 5.16
C TYR A 171 -13.51 -4.97 3.88
N ARG A 172 -12.72 -6.00 3.55
CA ARG A 172 -12.96 -6.85 2.37
C ARG A 172 -14.23 -7.69 2.47
N GLU A 173 -14.62 -8.11 3.67
CA GLU A 173 -15.78 -8.95 3.93
C GLU A 173 -17.08 -8.14 4.06
N ASP A 174 -17.03 -6.93 4.63
CA ASP A 174 -18.23 -6.12 4.92
C ASP A 174 -18.54 -5.05 3.87
N ALA A 175 -17.53 -4.40 3.29
CA ALA A 175 -17.78 -3.22 2.49
C ALA A 175 -18.45 -3.53 1.15
N LEU A 176 -19.28 -2.59 0.70
CA LEU A 176 -19.99 -2.70 -0.57
C LEU A 176 -19.03 -2.57 -1.76
N TYR A 177 -19.46 -3.05 -2.92
CA TYR A 177 -18.68 -2.94 -4.15
C TYR A 177 -18.30 -1.47 -4.44
N LEU A 178 -17.00 -1.22 -4.63
CA LEU A 178 -16.41 0.11 -4.86
C LEU A 178 -16.58 1.12 -3.71
N GLU A 179 -16.95 0.67 -2.52
CA GLU A 179 -17.01 1.51 -1.33
C GLU A 179 -15.59 1.81 -0.81
N ARG A 180 -15.29 3.07 -0.51
CA ARG A 180 -14.03 3.49 0.15
C ARG A 180 -14.14 3.28 1.67
N THR A 181 -13.03 3.09 2.37
CA THR A 181 -13.05 2.94 3.84
C THR A 181 -13.69 4.11 4.57
N ALA A 182 -13.51 5.35 4.07
CA ALA A 182 -14.13 6.55 4.64
C ALA A 182 -15.69 6.48 4.66
N PRO A 183 -16.38 6.38 3.51
CA PRO A 183 -17.82 6.09 3.45
C PRO A 183 -18.24 4.82 4.18
N TRP A 184 -17.41 3.77 4.15
CA TRP A 184 -17.69 2.53 4.85
C TRP A 184 -17.81 2.77 6.37
N ILE A 185 -16.82 3.43 6.98
CA ILE A 185 -16.88 3.81 8.40
C ILE A 185 -18.04 4.76 8.67
N ASP A 186 -18.33 5.71 7.79
CA ASP A 186 -19.49 6.60 7.95
C ASP A 186 -20.82 5.81 7.94
N ARG A 187 -20.88 4.67 7.24
CA ARG A 187 -22.06 3.80 7.15
C ARG A 187 -22.20 2.86 8.34
N VAL A 188 -21.14 2.13 8.70
CA VAL A 188 -21.19 1.10 9.76
C VAL A 188 -20.95 1.68 11.16
N GLY A 189 -20.35 2.87 11.23
CA GLY A 189 -19.91 3.51 12.46
C GLY A 189 -18.57 2.96 12.95
N LEU A 190 -17.78 3.82 13.61
CA LEU A 190 -16.52 3.39 14.24
C LEU A 190 -16.76 2.30 15.29
N SER A 191 -17.87 2.38 16.03
CA SER A 191 -18.24 1.40 17.06
C SER A 191 -18.31 -0.03 16.55
N PHE A 192 -18.80 -0.24 15.33
CA PHE A 192 -18.82 -1.57 14.71
C PHE A 192 -17.39 -2.09 14.49
N VAL A 193 -16.49 -1.25 13.99
CA VAL A 193 -15.09 -1.63 13.77
C VAL A 193 -14.37 -1.89 15.10
N THR A 194 -14.65 -1.09 16.12
CA THR A 194 -14.12 -1.29 17.48
C THR A 194 -14.61 -2.60 18.08
N GLU A 195 -15.90 -2.92 17.98
CA GLU A 195 -16.47 -4.17 18.48
C GLU A 195 -15.81 -5.39 17.82
N GLN A 196 -15.60 -5.33 16.51
CA GLN A 196 -15.04 -6.46 15.75
C GLN A 196 -13.53 -6.66 15.93
N LEU A 197 -12.77 -5.60 16.24
CA LEU A 197 -11.30 -5.63 16.25
C LEU A 197 -10.68 -5.40 17.62
N VAL A 198 -11.24 -4.51 18.43
CA VAL A 198 -10.69 -4.11 19.73
C VAL A 198 -11.33 -4.95 20.84
N ASP A 199 -12.66 -5.02 20.86
CA ASP A 199 -13.40 -5.70 21.93
C ASP A 199 -13.43 -7.22 21.74
N ASP A 200 -13.25 -7.72 20.51
CA ASP A 200 -13.16 -9.13 20.17
C ASP A 200 -11.77 -9.52 19.63
N GLU A 201 -10.87 -9.87 20.55
CA GLU A 201 -9.51 -10.31 20.23
C GLU A 201 -9.47 -11.63 19.43
N GLU A 202 -10.37 -12.57 19.71
CA GLU A 202 -10.41 -13.86 18.99
C GLU A 202 -10.79 -13.63 17.52
N ASN A 203 -11.80 -12.79 17.28
CA ASN A 203 -12.21 -12.42 15.93
C ASN A 203 -11.11 -11.62 15.21
N ARG A 204 -10.45 -10.66 15.89
CA ARG A 204 -9.31 -9.93 15.31
C ARG A 204 -8.23 -10.88 14.79
N LYS A 205 -7.81 -11.86 15.61
CA LYS A 205 -6.82 -12.88 15.21
C LYS A 205 -7.32 -13.74 14.06
N ALA A 206 -8.59 -14.14 14.09
CA ALA A 206 -9.19 -14.92 13.01
C ALA A 206 -9.23 -14.14 11.68
N LEU A 207 -9.59 -12.85 11.71
CA LEU A 207 -9.58 -11.95 10.56
C LEU A 207 -8.17 -11.78 10.00
N HIS A 208 -7.18 -11.53 10.87
CA HIS A 208 -5.77 -11.43 10.47
C HIS A 208 -5.27 -12.72 9.81
N ALA A 209 -5.55 -13.89 10.41
CA ALA A 209 -5.17 -15.17 9.84
C ALA A 209 -5.82 -15.41 8.46
N ARG A 210 -7.11 -15.10 8.29
CA ARG A 210 -7.79 -15.18 6.98
C ARG A 210 -7.16 -14.22 5.96
N PHE A 211 -6.77 -13.03 6.39
CA PHE A 211 -6.07 -12.07 5.53
C PHE A 211 -4.80 -12.69 4.96
N LEU A 212 -3.93 -13.24 5.82
CA LEU A 212 -2.67 -13.86 5.42
C LEU A 212 -2.88 -15.04 4.48
N VAL A 213 -3.85 -15.91 4.79
CA VAL A 213 -4.22 -17.04 3.91
C VAL A 213 -4.65 -16.54 2.52
N SER A 214 -5.41 -15.45 2.45
CA SER A 214 -5.85 -14.89 1.17
C SER A 214 -4.68 -14.37 0.32
N GLN A 215 -3.57 -13.93 0.94
CA GLN A 215 -2.40 -13.43 0.22
C GLN A 215 -1.58 -14.51 -0.48
N LEU A 216 -1.64 -15.75 0.02
CA LEU A 216 -0.86 -16.88 -0.51
C LEU A 216 -1.08 -17.14 -2.01
N LYS A 217 -2.24 -16.73 -2.55
CA LYS A 217 -2.61 -16.92 -3.96
C LYS A 217 -2.67 -15.64 -4.77
N THR A 218 -2.66 -14.46 -4.13
CA THR A 218 -2.87 -13.17 -4.81
C THR A 218 -1.61 -12.36 -4.97
N GLN A 219 -0.55 -12.66 -4.21
CA GLN A 219 0.76 -11.99 -4.29
C GLN A 219 1.63 -12.51 -5.44
N ASN A 220 1.06 -12.56 -6.64
CA ASN A 220 1.79 -12.87 -7.87
C ASN A 220 2.14 -11.54 -8.56
N ASP A 221 3.31 -11.46 -9.19
CA ASP A 221 3.70 -10.26 -9.93
C ASP A 221 3.11 -10.27 -11.35
N PRO A 222 2.08 -9.45 -11.66
CA PRO A 222 1.47 -9.43 -12.98
C PRO A 222 2.43 -8.90 -14.07
N TRP A 223 3.46 -8.13 -13.70
CA TRP A 223 4.46 -7.68 -14.66
C TRP A 223 5.31 -8.84 -15.14
N LYS A 224 5.74 -9.70 -14.20
CA LYS A 224 6.51 -10.91 -14.53
C LYS A 224 5.72 -11.84 -15.46
N GLU A 225 4.48 -12.16 -15.10
CA GLU A 225 3.63 -13.06 -15.89
C GLU A 225 3.42 -12.55 -17.33
N ARG A 226 3.15 -11.25 -17.48
CA ARG A 226 2.94 -10.62 -18.79
C ARG A 226 4.25 -10.48 -19.59
N ALA A 227 5.36 -10.20 -18.91
CA ALA A 227 6.69 -10.18 -19.53
C ALA A 227 7.13 -11.56 -20.05
N GLU A 228 6.63 -12.63 -19.43
CA GLU A 228 6.87 -14.04 -19.84
C GLU A 228 5.90 -14.51 -20.94
N GLY A 229 4.98 -13.65 -21.40
CA GLY A 229 4.12 -13.89 -22.57
C GLY A 229 2.66 -14.18 -22.23
N ALA A 230 2.26 -14.17 -20.96
CA ALA A 230 0.84 -14.31 -20.62
C ALA A 230 0.02 -13.17 -21.21
N GLN A 231 -1.09 -13.52 -21.87
CA GLN A 231 -1.98 -12.57 -22.53
C GLN A 231 -1.30 -11.67 -23.58
N SER A 232 -0.28 -12.18 -24.30
CA SER A 232 0.49 -11.42 -25.31
C SER A 232 -0.39 -10.69 -26.34
N HIS A 233 -1.50 -11.31 -26.76
CA HIS A 233 -2.50 -10.73 -27.66
C HIS A 233 -3.02 -9.36 -27.22
N GLN A 234 -2.96 -9.03 -25.92
CA GLN A 234 -3.36 -7.72 -25.43
C GLN A 234 -2.37 -6.62 -25.80
N PHE A 235 -1.12 -6.94 -26.12
CA PHE A 235 -0.07 -5.96 -26.40
C PHE A 235 0.32 -5.90 -27.88
N GLU A 236 -0.28 -6.75 -28.71
CA GLU A 236 -0.11 -6.71 -30.15
C GLU A 236 -0.86 -5.51 -30.74
N VAL A 237 -0.25 -4.87 -31.74
CA VAL A 237 -0.89 -3.80 -32.51
C VAL A 237 -1.95 -4.46 -33.38
N ILE A 238 -3.20 -4.05 -33.21
CA ILE A 238 -4.27 -4.45 -34.13
C ILE A 238 -4.04 -3.68 -35.44
N THR A 239 -3.39 -4.31 -36.40
CA THR A 239 -3.34 -3.81 -37.78
C THR A 239 -4.69 -4.11 -38.44
N GLN A 240 -5.41 -3.06 -38.85
CA GLN A 240 -6.59 -3.18 -39.71
C GLN A 240 -6.19 -3.50 -41.16
#